data_AF-A0A099ZGW8-F1
#
_entry.id   AF-A0A099ZGW8-F1
#
_cell.length_a   1.000
_cell.length_b   1.000
_cell.length_c   1.000
_cell.angle_alpha   90.00
_cell.angle_beta   90.00
_cell.angle_gamma   90.00
#
_symmetry.space_group_name_H-M   'P 1'
#
loop_
_entity.id
_entity.type
_entity.pdbx_description
1 polymer ?
#
loop_
_entity_poly.entity_id
_entity_poly.type
_entity_poly.pdbx_seq_one_letter_code
_entity_poly.pdbx_strand_id
1 'polypeptide(L)'
;ILPPAMAMAKRPLSLYASPWSSPTWMKTSESFVGKGTLKGQAGDKYHKTWANYFVRFLDEYAKHNVTFWAVTAENEPSAGLINNYPFQCLGFTAEQQRDFIARDLGPALANSSHRDIRLIILDDNRLHLPHWAKVVLEDEQAARYVHGIGIHWDL
;
A
#
# COMPACT_ATOMS: atom_id res chain seq x y z
N ILE A 1 4.92 21.15 8.07
CA ILE A 1 6.23 20.46 8.08
C ILE A 1 6.72 20.16 6.67
N LEU A 2 5.92 19.50 5.81
CA LEU A 2 6.32 19.19 4.42
C LEU A 2 6.60 20.43 3.55
N PRO A 3 5.74 21.48 3.49
CA PRO A 3 6.03 22.62 2.62
C PRO A 3 7.31 23.38 3.00
N PRO A 4 7.59 23.64 4.30
CA PRO A 4 8.88 24.21 4.71
C PRO A 4 10.09 23.34 4.30
N ALA A 5 10.02 22.01 4.48
CA ALA A 5 11.11 21.11 4.12
C ALA A 5 11.38 21.11 2.61
N MET A 6 10.32 21.10 1.79
CA MET A 6 10.42 21.18 0.33
C MET A 6 11.01 22.53 -0.13
N ALA A 7 10.65 23.64 0.52
CA ALA A 7 11.20 24.96 0.18
C ALA A 7 12.69 25.13 0.53
N MET A 8 13.18 24.41 1.55
CA MET A 8 14.58 24.47 1.97
C MET A 8 15.50 23.53 1.16
N ALA A 9 14.93 22.54 0.47
CA ALA A 9 15.71 21.53 -0.23
C ALA A 9 16.35 22.08 -1.52
N LYS A 10 17.67 21.88 -1.66
CA LYS A 10 18.41 22.25 -2.89
C LYS A 10 18.14 21.30 -4.07
N ARG A 11 17.60 20.12 -3.78
CA ARG A 11 17.23 19.09 -4.77
C ARG A 11 15.75 18.77 -4.59
N PRO A 12 15.02 18.41 -5.67
CA PRO A 12 13.63 17.98 -5.54
C PRO A 12 13.50 16.81 -4.57
N LEU A 13 12.57 16.92 -3.61
CA LEU A 13 12.26 15.83 -2.69
C LEU A 13 11.24 14.88 -3.34
N SER A 14 11.52 13.58 -3.27
CA SER A 14 10.57 12.54 -3.68
C SER A 14 9.83 12.05 -2.44
N LEU A 15 8.51 12.22 -2.40
CA LEU A 15 7.70 11.77 -1.28
C LEU A 15 7.24 10.32 -1.49
N TYR A 16 7.22 9.58 -0.39
CA TYR A 16 6.90 8.16 -0.32
C TYR A 16 5.84 7.95 0.76
N ALA A 17 4.73 7.28 0.44
CA ALA A 17 3.64 7.07 1.38
C ALA A 17 3.28 5.59 1.54
N SER A 18 3.13 5.16 2.80
CA SER A 18 2.75 3.80 3.18
C SER A 18 1.63 3.86 4.22
N PRO A 19 0.47 3.21 4.01
CA PRO A 19 -0.54 3.09 5.04
C PRO A 19 -0.18 1.97 6.03
N TRP A 20 -0.62 2.13 7.29
CA TRP A 20 -0.49 1.10 8.33
C TRP A 20 -1.79 0.34 8.62
N SER A 21 -2.96 0.93 8.32
CA SER A 21 -4.23 0.25 8.53
C SER A 21 -5.33 0.94 7.74
N SER A 22 -6.27 0.13 7.22
CA SER A 22 -7.56 0.65 6.77
C SER A 22 -8.45 1.08 7.95
N PRO A 23 -9.54 1.82 7.70
CA PRO A 23 -10.63 1.99 8.67
C PRO A 23 -11.12 0.66 9.23
N THR A 24 -11.44 0.62 10.52
CA THR A 24 -11.77 -0.62 11.25
C THR A 24 -12.97 -1.36 10.67
N TRP A 25 -13.99 -0.65 10.20
CA TRP A 25 -15.20 -1.27 9.64
C TRP A 25 -14.92 -2.12 8.37
N MET A 26 -13.78 -1.90 7.72
CA MET A 26 -13.32 -2.67 6.56
C MET A 26 -12.53 -3.93 6.96
N LYS A 27 -12.13 -4.06 8.22
CA LYS A 27 -11.22 -5.12 8.70
C LYS A 27 -11.98 -6.28 9.32
N THR A 28 -11.52 -7.50 9.11
CA THR A 28 -12.11 -8.70 9.71
C THR A 28 -12.06 -8.69 11.23
N SER A 29 -11.09 -7.99 11.83
CA SER A 29 -10.95 -7.81 13.28
C SER A 29 -11.75 -6.66 13.88
N GLU A 30 -12.28 -5.75 13.05
CA GLU A 30 -12.88 -4.48 13.47
C GLU A 30 -12.00 -3.63 14.41
N SER A 31 -10.68 -3.84 14.34
CA SER A 31 -9.67 -3.21 15.20
C SER A 31 -8.52 -2.68 14.36
N PHE A 32 -7.90 -1.58 14.80
CA PHE A 32 -6.67 -1.07 14.18
C PHE A 32 -5.47 -1.99 14.44
N VAL A 33 -5.45 -2.68 15.58
CA VAL A 33 -4.36 -3.54 16.03
C VAL A 33 -4.74 -5.03 15.97
N GLY A 34 -3.75 -5.90 16.04
CA GLY A 34 -3.92 -7.35 16.01
C GLY A 34 -4.28 -7.91 14.64
N LYS A 35 -4.34 -9.24 14.57
CA LYS A 35 -4.58 -9.98 13.34
C LYS A 35 -5.90 -9.56 12.67
N GLY A 36 -5.82 -9.05 11.44
CA GLY A 36 -6.98 -8.62 10.67
C GLY A 36 -6.61 -8.20 9.25
N THR A 37 -7.38 -8.70 8.29
CA THR A 37 -7.26 -8.38 6.85
C THR A 37 -8.47 -7.54 6.42
N LEU A 38 -8.49 -7.06 5.17
CA LEU A 38 -9.73 -6.54 4.59
C LEU A 38 -10.81 -7.65 4.58
N LYS A 39 -12.07 -7.24 4.81
CA LYS A 39 -13.25 -8.10 4.66
C LYS A 39 -13.43 -8.48 3.19
N GLY A 40 -13.94 -9.69 2.97
CA GLY A 40 -14.26 -10.20 1.64
C GLY A 40 -13.02 -10.51 0.79
N GLN A 41 -13.03 -10.13 -0.48
CA GLN A 41 -12.00 -10.52 -1.45
C GLN A 41 -11.74 -9.44 -2.51
N ALA A 42 -10.56 -9.45 -3.11
CA ALA A 42 -10.18 -8.52 -4.16
C ALA A 42 -11.22 -8.47 -5.31
N GLY A 43 -11.55 -7.26 -5.74
CA GLY A 43 -12.63 -6.94 -6.68
C GLY A 43 -13.97 -6.56 -6.02
N ASP A 44 -14.11 -6.76 -4.71
CA ASP A 44 -15.34 -6.45 -3.98
C ASP A 44 -15.42 -4.98 -3.51
N LYS A 45 -16.50 -4.66 -2.78
CA LYS A 45 -16.73 -3.31 -2.28
C LYS A 45 -15.68 -2.84 -1.27
N TYR A 46 -15.12 -3.73 -0.44
CA TYR A 46 -14.15 -3.35 0.59
C TYR A 46 -12.80 -3.05 -0.05
N HIS A 47 -12.34 -3.90 -0.95
CA HIS A 47 -11.06 -3.72 -1.64
C HIS A 47 -11.10 -2.52 -2.59
N LYS A 48 -12.18 -2.35 -3.37
CA LYS A 48 -12.38 -1.14 -4.18
C LYS A 48 -12.43 0.13 -3.35
N THR A 49 -13.09 0.10 -2.18
CA THR A 49 -13.10 1.25 -1.29
C THR A 49 -11.71 1.55 -0.75
N TRP A 50 -10.90 0.53 -0.46
CA TRP A 50 -9.53 0.73 0.01
C TRP A 50 -8.66 1.32 -1.10
N ALA A 51 -8.73 0.81 -2.32
CA ALA A 51 -8.05 1.38 -3.47
C ALA A 51 -8.46 2.85 -3.73
N ASN A 52 -9.75 3.17 -3.63
CA ASN A 52 -10.22 4.55 -3.75
C ASN A 52 -9.76 5.46 -2.61
N TYR A 53 -9.46 4.90 -1.43
CA TYR A 53 -8.87 5.66 -0.33
C TYR A 53 -7.47 6.16 -0.68
N PHE A 54 -6.63 5.35 -1.37
CA PHE A 54 -5.33 5.80 -1.88
C PHE A 54 -5.48 6.97 -2.84
N VAL A 55 -6.40 6.86 -3.83
CA VAL A 55 -6.65 7.94 -4.79
C VAL A 55 -7.10 9.21 -4.07
N ARG A 56 -8.03 9.09 -3.11
CA ARG A 56 -8.50 10.22 -2.31
C ARG A 56 -7.38 10.84 -1.47
N PHE A 57 -6.51 10.04 -0.87
CA PHE A 57 -5.34 10.53 -0.14
C PHE A 57 -4.46 11.39 -1.06
N LEU A 58 -4.15 10.90 -2.26
CA LEU A 58 -3.35 11.63 -3.24
C LEU A 58 -4.06 12.91 -3.72
N ASP A 59 -5.37 12.86 -3.95
CA ASP A 59 -6.18 14.03 -4.31
C ASP A 59 -6.14 15.11 -3.23
N GLU A 60 -6.32 14.74 -1.95
CA GLU A 60 -6.30 15.71 -0.85
C GLU A 60 -4.92 16.35 -0.69
N TYR A 61 -3.83 15.60 -0.83
CA TYR A 61 -2.48 16.16 -0.79
C TYR A 61 -2.17 17.04 -2.00
N ALA A 62 -2.66 16.68 -3.19
CA ALA A 62 -2.48 17.48 -4.40
C ALA A 62 -3.15 18.86 -4.29
N LYS A 63 -4.28 18.99 -3.58
CA LYS A 63 -4.91 20.30 -3.26
C LYS A 63 -3.99 21.24 -2.47
N HIS A 64 -3.00 20.68 -1.78
CA HIS A 64 -1.98 21.42 -1.03
C HIS A 64 -0.64 21.51 -1.77
N ASN A 65 -0.61 21.24 -3.08
CA ASN A 65 0.59 21.21 -3.91
C ASN A 65 1.66 20.20 -3.42
N VAL A 66 1.21 19.11 -2.80
CA VAL A 66 2.09 18.02 -2.37
C VAL A 66 1.83 16.81 -3.25
N THR A 67 2.84 16.37 -3.99
CA THR A 67 2.78 15.19 -4.87
C THR A 67 3.71 14.09 -4.38
N PHE A 68 3.34 12.85 -4.67
CA PHE A 68 4.09 11.66 -4.26
C PHE A 68 4.81 11.05 -5.45
N TRP A 69 6.04 10.60 -5.22
CA TRP A 69 6.80 9.80 -6.17
C TRP A 69 6.28 8.36 -6.17
N ALA A 70 5.97 7.81 -4.99
CA ALA A 70 5.52 6.44 -4.87
C ALA A 70 4.61 6.21 -3.65
N VAL A 71 3.86 5.12 -3.70
CA VAL A 71 3.11 4.55 -2.59
C VAL A 71 3.46 3.08 -2.43
N THR A 72 3.35 2.54 -1.22
CA THR A 72 3.40 1.09 -0.99
C THR A 72 2.00 0.52 -0.87
N ALA A 73 1.84 -0.76 -1.23
CA ALA A 73 0.55 -1.43 -1.16
C ALA A 73 0.02 -1.54 0.29
N GLU A 74 0.90 -1.70 1.25
CA GLU A 74 0.65 -1.72 2.70
C GLU A 74 2.00 -1.72 3.42
N ASN A 75 2.15 -1.02 4.53
CA ASN A 75 3.32 -1.15 5.39
C ASN A 75 3.25 -2.47 6.18
N GLU A 76 4.29 -3.29 6.12
CA GLU A 76 4.41 -4.56 6.84
C GLU A 76 3.13 -5.42 6.78
N PRO A 77 2.67 -5.82 5.58
CA PRO A 77 1.48 -6.64 5.40
C PRO A 77 1.51 -7.95 6.21
N SER A 78 2.69 -8.48 6.55
CA SER A 78 2.83 -9.66 7.39
C SER A 78 2.42 -9.41 8.84
N ALA A 79 2.58 -8.18 9.36
CA ALA A 79 2.27 -7.81 10.73
C ALA A 79 0.79 -8.02 11.07
N GLY A 80 -0.10 -7.67 10.13
CA GLY A 80 -1.54 -7.87 10.28
C GLY A 80 -1.99 -9.33 10.22
N LEU A 81 -1.06 -10.28 10.03
CA LEU A 81 -1.30 -11.72 10.13
C LEU A 81 -0.91 -12.29 11.51
N ILE A 82 -0.25 -11.49 12.36
CA ILE A 82 0.23 -11.86 13.70
C ILE A 82 -0.88 -11.61 14.74
N ASN A 83 -1.16 -12.62 15.56
CA ASN A 83 -2.10 -12.45 16.67
C ASN A 83 -1.57 -11.41 17.67
N ASN A 84 -2.43 -10.51 18.13
CA ASN A 84 -2.10 -9.47 19.11
C ASN A 84 -0.93 -8.55 18.71
N TYR A 85 -0.71 -8.30 17.41
CA TYR A 85 0.23 -7.26 16.96
C TYR A 85 -0.10 -5.91 17.65
N PRO A 86 0.89 -5.22 18.24
CA PRO A 86 0.63 -4.22 19.28
C PRO A 86 0.17 -2.85 18.75
N PHE A 87 0.28 -2.59 17.45
CA PHE A 87 -0.10 -1.31 16.83
C PHE A 87 -0.78 -1.50 15.46
N GLN A 88 -1.04 -0.39 14.79
CA GLN A 88 -1.76 -0.34 13.52
C GLN A 88 -1.12 -1.28 12.49
N CYS A 89 -1.91 -2.19 11.94
CA CYS A 89 -1.48 -3.12 10.89
C CYS A 89 -2.67 -3.53 10.03
N LEU A 90 -2.47 -3.81 8.74
CA LEU A 90 -3.46 -4.48 7.90
C LEU A 90 -2.83 -5.69 7.21
N GLY A 91 -3.41 -6.86 7.44
CA GLY A 91 -2.84 -8.11 6.99
C GLY A 91 -3.10 -8.37 5.50
N PHE A 92 -2.05 -8.78 4.79
CA PHE A 92 -2.15 -9.40 3.47
C PHE A 92 -1.21 -10.59 3.40
N THR A 93 -1.64 -11.72 2.82
CA THR A 93 -0.70 -12.69 2.24
C THR A 93 -0.16 -12.17 0.90
N ALA A 94 0.89 -12.80 0.36
CA ALA A 94 1.42 -12.43 -0.95
C ALA A 94 0.35 -12.55 -2.07
N GLU A 95 -0.52 -13.56 -2.02
CA GLU A 95 -1.63 -13.75 -2.96
C GLU A 95 -2.72 -12.69 -2.77
N GLN A 96 -3.04 -12.32 -1.53
CA GLN A 96 -4.00 -11.25 -1.27
C GLN A 96 -3.47 -9.90 -1.77
N GLN A 97 -2.18 -9.61 -1.56
CA GLN A 97 -1.56 -8.39 -2.09
C GLN A 97 -1.55 -8.41 -3.63
N ARG A 98 -1.17 -9.54 -4.27
CA ARG A 98 -1.25 -9.72 -5.72
C ARG A 98 -2.65 -9.42 -6.26
N ASP A 99 -3.67 -10.06 -5.70
CA ASP A 99 -5.04 -9.94 -6.18
C ASP A 99 -5.59 -8.53 -5.97
N PHE A 100 -5.30 -7.91 -4.82
CA PHE A 100 -5.67 -6.52 -4.53
C PHE A 100 -5.03 -5.55 -5.54
N ILE A 101 -3.75 -5.75 -5.88
CA ILE A 101 -3.06 -4.93 -6.89
C ILE A 101 -3.68 -5.14 -8.27
N ALA A 102 -3.87 -6.39 -8.70
CA ALA A 102 -4.37 -6.70 -10.03
C ALA A 102 -5.81 -6.22 -10.26
N ARG A 103 -6.68 -6.32 -9.23
CA ARG A 103 -8.13 -6.10 -9.37
C ARG A 103 -8.60 -4.74 -8.89
N ASP A 104 -7.90 -4.11 -7.95
CA ASP A 104 -8.39 -2.92 -7.27
C ASP A 104 -7.38 -1.76 -7.30
N LEU A 105 -6.24 -1.88 -6.61
CA LEU A 105 -5.31 -0.76 -6.42
C LEU A 105 -4.64 -0.31 -7.72
N GLY A 106 -4.13 -1.25 -8.51
CA GLY A 106 -3.50 -0.96 -9.80
C GLY A 106 -4.45 -0.24 -10.77
N PRO A 107 -5.64 -0.80 -11.07
CA PRO A 107 -6.64 -0.13 -11.89
C PRO A 107 -7.10 1.22 -11.34
N ALA A 108 -7.29 1.36 -10.02
CA ALA A 108 -7.72 2.62 -9.41
C ALA A 108 -6.67 3.73 -9.60
N LEU A 109 -5.39 3.43 -9.37
CA LEU A 109 -4.29 4.38 -9.59
C LEU A 109 -4.16 4.74 -11.07
N ALA A 110 -4.16 3.73 -11.95
CA ALA A 110 -4.01 3.94 -13.40
C ALA A 110 -5.15 4.77 -14.02
N ASN A 111 -6.37 4.65 -13.50
CA ASN A 111 -7.53 5.41 -13.97
C ASN A 111 -7.69 6.77 -13.30
N SER A 112 -6.82 7.12 -12.34
CA SER A 112 -6.86 8.41 -11.63
C SER A 112 -5.98 9.47 -12.31
N SER A 113 -6.03 10.70 -11.80
CA SER A 113 -5.08 11.77 -12.12
C SER A 113 -3.64 11.47 -11.67
N HIS A 114 -3.43 10.43 -10.83
CA HIS A 114 -2.15 10.06 -10.23
C HIS A 114 -1.51 8.83 -10.90
N ARG A 115 -1.88 8.50 -12.13
CA ARG A 115 -1.40 7.32 -12.87
C ARG A 115 0.13 7.17 -13.01
N ASP A 116 0.88 8.25 -12.81
CA ASP A 116 2.34 8.27 -12.90
C ASP A 116 3.03 7.88 -11.57
N ILE A 117 2.25 7.69 -10.49
CA ILE A 117 2.78 7.27 -9.19
C ILE A 117 3.34 5.85 -9.27
N ARG A 118 4.48 5.62 -8.61
CA ARG A 118 5.07 4.28 -8.54
C ARG A 118 4.39 3.47 -7.43
N LEU A 119 3.90 2.28 -7.76
CA LEU A 119 3.39 1.34 -6.76
C LEU A 119 4.48 0.36 -6.36
N ILE A 120 4.73 0.27 -5.06
CA ILE A 120 5.74 -0.59 -4.46
C ILE A 120 5.08 -1.71 -3.66
N ILE A 121 5.54 -2.94 -3.85
CA ILE A 121 5.01 -4.12 -3.16
C ILE A 121 5.88 -4.52 -1.97
N LEU A 122 5.41 -5.49 -1.18
CA LEU A 122 6.02 -5.96 0.06
C LEU A 122 6.03 -4.90 1.16
N ASP A 123 6.98 -3.96 1.15
CA ASP A 123 7.20 -2.96 2.20
C ASP A 123 7.31 -3.59 3.61
N ASP A 124 8.10 -4.66 3.67
CA ASP A 124 8.24 -5.54 4.84
C ASP A 124 9.66 -6.12 4.89
N ASN A 125 9.96 -6.91 5.91
CA ASN A 125 11.27 -7.51 6.13
C ASN A 125 11.71 -8.41 4.95
N ARG A 126 13.00 -8.32 4.61
CA ARG A 126 13.65 -9.10 3.53
C ARG A 126 13.45 -10.62 3.63
N LEU A 127 13.13 -11.16 4.81
CA LEU A 127 12.88 -12.60 5.02
C LEU A 127 11.70 -13.13 4.19
N HIS A 128 10.79 -12.27 3.76
CA HIS A 128 9.68 -12.64 2.86
C HIS A 128 10.11 -12.81 1.39
N LEU A 129 11.34 -12.41 1.05
CA LEU A 129 11.91 -12.60 -0.28
C LEU A 129 12.72 -13.90 -0.38
N PRO A 130 12.71 -14.56 -1.56
CA PRO A 130 12.11 -14.12 -2.83
C PRO A 130 10.64 -14.53 -3.01
N HIS A 131 10.04 -15.22 -2.04
CA HIS A 131 8.69 -15.80 -2.20
C HIS A 131 7.64 -14.76 -2.56
N TRP A 132 7.58 -13.63 -1.84
CA TRP A 132 6.60 -12.57 -2.09
C TRP A 132 6.71 -11.98 -3.49
N ALA A 133 7.95 -11.75 -3.94
CA ALA A 133 8.22 -11.25 -5.28
C ALA A 133 7.74 -12.24 -6.35
N LYS A 134 7.99 -13.54 -6.18
CA LYS A 134 7.51 -14.56 -7.13
C LYS A 134 5.99 -14.56 -7.22
N VAL A 135 5.30 -14.64 -6.08
CA VAL A 135 3.82 -14.70 -6.04
C VAL A 135 3.19 -13.49 -6.73
N VAL A 136 3.72 -12.28 -6.50
CA VAL A 136 3.13 -11.06 -7.07
C VAL A 136 3.58 -10.80 -8.51
N LEU A 137 4.86 -11.02 -8.84
CA LEU A 137 5.44 -10.63 -10.13
C LEU A 137 5.29 -11.70 -11.23
N GLU A 138 5.03 -12.97 -10.88
CA GLU A 138 4.72 -14.01 -11.88
C GLU A 138 3.29 -13.89 -12.43
N ASP A 139 2.42 -13.09 -11.80
CA ASP A 139 1.10 -12.73 -12.32
C ASP A 139 1.17 -11.43 -13.13
N GLU A 140 1.06 -11.53 -14.45
CA GLU A 140 1.12 -10.39 -15.37
C GLU A 140 0.06 -9.31 -15.08
N GLN A 141 -1.10 -9.66 -14.54
CA GLN A 141 -2.17 -8.70 -14.22
C GLN A 141 -1.79 -7.81 -13.03
N ALA A 142 -1.01 -8.33 -12.09
CA ALA A 142 -0.45 -7.56 -10.99
C ALA A 142 0.85 -6.87 -11.40
N ALA A 143 1.78 -7.61 -12.01
CA ALA A 143 3.13 -7.18 -12.33
C ALA A 143 3.17 -5.90 -13.17
N ARG A 144 2.23 -5.72 -14.11
CA ARG A 144 2.13 -4.51 -14.95
C ARG A 144 1.92 -3.20 -14.16
N TYR A 145 1.41 -3.28 -12.93
CA TYR A 145 1.21 -2.13 -12.06
C TYR A 145 2.35 -1.93 -11.07
N VAL A 146 3.23 -2.92 -10.88
CA VAL A 146 4.28 -2.89 -9.87
C VAL A 146 5.54 -2.22 -10.43
N HIS A 147 6.05 -1.22 -9.72
CA HIS A 147 7.29 -0.54 -10.10
C HIS A 147 8.52 -1.07 -9.33
N GLY A 148 8.34 -1.62 -8.14
CA GLY A 148 9.44 -2.09 -7.31
C GLY A 148 8.99 -2.81 -6.05
N ILE A 149 9.97 -3.22 -5.24
CA ILE A 149 9.78 -3.96 -3.98
C ILE A 149 10.39 -3.15 -2.84
N GLY A 150 9.60 -2.83 -1.82
CA GLY A 150 10.02 -2.18 -0.58
C GLY A 150 10.55 -3.20 0.40
N ILE A 151 11.68 -2.92 1.05
CA ILE A 151 12.36 -3.85 1.95
C ILE A 151 12.75 -3.12 3.23
N HIS A 152 12.28 -3.63 4.36
CA HIS A 152 12.71 -3.20 5.69
C HIS A 152 13.94 -3.99 6.15
N TRP A 153 14.76 -3.33 6.97
CA TRP A 153 15.99 -3.88 7.55
C TRP A 153 15.97 -3.70 9.06
N ASP A 154 15.31 -4.64 9.74
CA ASP A 154 15.31 -4.73 11.20
C ASP A 154 16.05 -5.99 11.63
N LEU A 155 16.91 -5.84 12.65
CA LEU A 155 17.78 -6.88 13.23
C LEU A 155 17.00 -7.79 14.17
#